data_AF-A0A4Q8K5N5-F1
#
_entry.id   AF-A0A4Q8K5N5-F1
#
_cell.length_a   1.000
_cell.length_b   1.000
_cell.length_c   1.000
_cell.angle_alpha   90.00
_cell.angle_beta   90.00
_cell.angle_gamma   90.00
#
_symmetry.space_group_name_H-M   'P 1'
#
loop_
_entity.id
_entity.type
_entity.pdbx_description
1 polymer ?
#
loop_
_entity_poly.entity_id
_entity_poly.type
_entity_poly.pdbx_seq_one_letter_code
_entity_poly.pdbx_strand_id
1 'polypeptide(L)'
;MSLAKMVSACLLILLVTDILHVEAKPTKYNSWKDYEKMHGKHLPNRSENQCKNGGPIRDLCERCAKFTKNEIVFPLCCGNKEKVRDWCQNFLGYVLPE
;
A
#
# COMPACT_ATOMS: atom_id res chain seq x y z
N MET A 1 6.49 8.46 -47.74
CA MET A 1 5.51 7.82 -46.83
C MET A 1 4.17 8.48 -47.08
N SER A 2 3.17 7.77 -47.63
CA SER A 2 1.91 8.41 -48.07
C SER A 2 1.06 8.86 -46.88
N LEU A 3 0.40 10.02 -46.99
CA LEU A 3 -0.47 10.63 -45.97
C LEU A 3 -1.50 9.61 -45.41
N ALA A 4 -2.02 8.74 -46.28
CA ALA A 4 -2.96 7.67 -45.92
C ALA A 4 -2.39 6.67 -44.90
N LYS A 5 -1.07 6.38 -44.95
CA LYS A 5 -0.41 5.46 -44.01
C LYS A 5 -0.25 6.07 -42.62
N MET A 6 -0.01 7.38 -42.53
CA MET A 6 0.04 8.09 -41.24
C MET A 6 -1.33 8.15 -40.57
N VAL A 7 -2.38 8.46 -41.32
CA VAL A 7 -3.75 8.54 -40.79
C VAL A 7 -4.21 7.17 -40.29
N SER A 8 -3.92 6.11 -41.06
CA SER A 8 -4.21 4.72 -40.66
C SER A 8 -3.45 4.32 -39.39
N ALA A 9 -2.17 4.67 -39.27
CA ALA A 9 -1.39 4.40 -38.07
C ALA A 9 -1.93 5.16 -36.84
N CYS A 10 -2.34 6.42 -36.99
CA CYS A 10 -2.90 7.21 -35.89
C CYS A 10 -4.25 6.67 -35.40
N LEU A 11 -5.12 6.25 -36.32
CA LEU A 11 -6.40 5.61 -35.97
C LEU A 11 -6.19 4.30 -35.21
N LEU A 12 -5.22 3.49 -35.61
CA LEU A 12 -4.88 2.26 -34.88
C LEU A 12 -4.34 2.55 -33.48
N ILE A 13 -3.52 3.59 -33.31
CA ILE A 13 -2.99 3.99 -32.00
C ILE A 13 -4.12 4.44 -31.06
N LEU A 14 -5.04 5.29 -31.56
CA LEU A 14 -6.17 5.79 -30.77
C LEU A 14 -7.11 4.65 -30.33
N LEU A 15 -7.39 3.70 -31.22
CA LEU A 15 -8.20 2.52 -30.88
C LEU A 15 -7.54 1.63 -29.81
N VAL A 16 -6.21 1.53 -29.79
CA VAL A 16 -5.48 0.73 -28.78
C VAL A 16 -5.44 1.44 -27.42
N THR A 17 -5.39 2.78 -27.39
CA THR A 17 -5.36 3.53 -26.13
C THR A 17 -6.69 3.49 -25.37
N ASP A 18 -7.83 3.45 -26.06
CA ASP A 18 -9.15 3.37 -25.40
C ASP A 18 -9.38 2.01 -24.71
N ILE A 19 -8.77 0.92 -25.20
CA ILE A 19 -8.92 -0.43 -24.63
C ILE A 19 -8.09 -0.59 -23.34
N LEU A 20 -7.03 0.21 -23.15
CA LEU A 20 -6.16 0.18 -21.98
C LEU A 20 -6.57 1.21 -20.91
N HIS A 21 -7.86 1.30 -20.60
CA HIS A 21 -8.27 1.97 -19.37
C HIS A 21 -7.90 1.10 -18.16
N VAL A 22 -6.68 1.26 -17.67
CA VAL A 22 -6.27 0.73 -16.36
C VAL A 22 -7.00 1.54 -15.30
N GLU A 23 -8.17 1.06 -14.85
CA GLU A 23 -8.83 1.60 -13.68
C GLU A 23 -7.95 1.32 -12.44
N ALA A 24 -7.06 2.24 -12.10
CA ALA A 24 -6.34 2.23 -10.84
C ALA A 24 -7.32 2.60 -9.71
N LYS A 25 -8.15 1.65 -9.28
CA LYS A 25 -8.94 1.82 -8.05
C LYS A 25 -7.97 1.71 -6.87
N PRO A 26 -7.74 2.77 -6.09
CA PRO A 26 -6.92 2.64 -4.89
C PRO A 26 -7.55 1.58 -4.00
N THR A 27 -6.79 0.56 -3.62
CA THR A 27 -7.27 -0.50 -2.72
C THR A 27 -7.44 0.11 -1.34
N LYS A 28 -8.64 0.64 -1.07
CA LYS A 28 -8.97 1.24 0.22
C LYS A 28 -9.48 0.15 1.14
N TYR A 29 -8.58 -0.61 1.75
CA TYR A 29 -8.95 -1.45 2.89
C TYR A 29 -9.22 -0.53 4.09
N ASN A 30 -10.41 -0.63 4.68
CA ASN A 30 -10.79 0.18 5.84
C ASN A 30 -10.66 -0.61 7.15
N SER A 31 -10.50 -1.94 7.05
CA SER A 31 -10.35 -2.84 8.19
C SER A 31 -9.36 -3.96 7.90
N TRP A 32 -8.86 -4.59 8.96
CA TRP A 32 -8.01 -5.79 8.82
C TRP A 32 -8.75 -6.95 8.12
N LYS A 33 -10.06 -7.09 8.34
CA LYS A 33 -10.88 -8.12 7.67
C LYS A 33 -10.91 -7.94 6.15
N ASP A 34 -10.98 -6.70 5.68
CA ASP A 34 -10.98 -6.41 4.23
C ASP A 34 -9.65 -6.81 3.59
N TYR A 35 -8.55 -6.58 4.31
CA TYR A 35 -7.22 -6.99 3.87
C TYR A 35 -7.06 -8.51 3.84
N GLU A 36 -7.47 -9.21 4.90
CA GLU A 36 -7.43 -10.68 4.95
C GLU A 36 -8.26 -11.31 3.82
N LYS A 37 -9.40 -10.71 3.45
CA LYS A 37 -10.23 -11.18 2.34
C LYS A 37 -9.51 -11.09 0.98
N MET A 38 -8.71 -10.05 0.77
CA MET A 38 -8.00 -9.83 -0.50
C MET A 38 -6.67 -10.59 -0.59
N HIS A 39 -5.93 -10.68 0.52
CA HIS A 39 -4.55 -11.21 0.53
C HIS A 39 -4.41 -12.57 1.23
N GLY A 40 -5.49 -13.09 1.80
CA GLY A 40 -5.48 -14.30 2.62
C GLY A 40 -5.00 -14.02 4.06
N LYS A 41 -5.22 -15.01 4.94
CA LYS A 41 -4.86 -14.90 6.37
C LYS A 41 -3.36 -15.11 6.57
N HIS A 42 -2.61 -14.02 6.57
CA HIS A 42 -1.16 -14.05 6.83
C HIS A 42 -0.86 -13.34 8.15
N LEU A 43 -1.08 -14.05 9.26
CA LEU A 43 -0.66 -13.55 10.56
C LEU A 43 0.87 -13.45 10.61
N PRO A 44 1.45 -12.37 11.15
CA PRO A 44 2.89 -12.27 11.33
C PRO A 44 3.37 -13.44 12.19
N ASN A 45 4.38 -14.17 11.72
CA ASN A 45 4.92 -15.34 12.40
C ASN A 45 5.34 -14.97 13.83
N ARG A 46 4.75 -15.66 14.82
CA ARG A 46 4.88 -15.36 16.25
C ARG A 46 6.31 -15.60 16.79
N SER A 47 7.13 -16.39 16.10
CA SER A 47 8.52 -16.65 16.49
C SER A 47 9.48 -15.53 16.06
N GLU A 48 9.13 -14.75 15.04
CA GLU A 48 9.97 -13.67 14.48
C GLU A 48 9.42 -12.27 14.80
N ASN A 49 8.18 -12.17 15.31
CA ASN A 49 7.54 -10.89 15.55
C ASN A 49 8.05 -10.23 16.86
N GLN A 50 8.96 -9.28 16.72
CA GLN A 50 9.27 -8.28 17.76
C GLN A 50 8.06 -7.39 18.12
N CYS A 51 6.85 -7.69 17.61
CA CYS A 51 5.58 -7.01 17.88
C CYS A 51 4.75 -7.64 19.01
N LYS A 52 5.29 -8.66 19.71
CA LYS A 52 4.71 -9.18 20.96
C LYS A 52 4.66 -8.09 22.03
N ASN A 53 3.86 -8.30 23.08
CA ASN A 53 3.81 -7.37 24.22
C ASN A 53 5.21 -7.15 24.79
N GLY A 54 5.60 -5.88 24.98
CA GLY A 54 6.94 -5.47 25.42
C GLY A 54 8.03 -5.62 24.35
N GLY A 55 7.68 -5.93 23.10
CA GLY A 55 8.63 -6.01 22.00
C GLY A 55 8.91 -4.63 21.37
N PRO A 56 10.14 -4.37 20.90
CA PRO A 56 10.57 -3.04 20.45
C PRO A 56 9.84 -2.52 19.21
N ILE A 57 9.23 -3.42 18.41
CA ILE A 57 8.47 -3.04 17.23
C ILE A 57 7.02 -2.67 17.58
N ARG A 58 6.49 -3.19 18.69
CA ARG A 58 5.11 -2.95 19.10
C ARG A 58 4.86 -1.46 19.33
N ASP A 59 5.73 -0.79 20.08
CA ASP A 59 5.56 0.62 20.44
C ASP A 59 5.57 1.54 19.20
N LEU A 60 6.35 1.20 18.18
CA LEU A 60 6.32 1.90 16.90
C LEU A 60 4.95 1.73 16.21
N CYS A 61 4.50 0.48 16.08
CA CYS A 61 3.27 0.15 15.36
C CYS A 61 2.01 0.68 16.08
N GLU A 62 1.96 0.63 17.42
CA GLU A 62 0.86 1.19 18.21
C GLU A 62 0.78 2.71 18.04
N ARG A 63 1.92 3.43 18.15
CA ARG A 63 1.97 4.88 17.94
C ARG A 63 1.52 5.22 16.52
N CYS A 64 2.04 4.53 15.51
CA CYS A 64 1.71 4.79 14.12
C CYS A 64 0.21 4.60 13.85
N ALA A 65 -0.39 3.50 14.33
CA ALA A 65 -1.83 3.25 14.21
C ALA A 65 -2.66 4.33 14.93
N LYS A 66 -2.22 4.77 16.12
CA LYS A 66 -2.88 5.84 16.87
C LYS A 66 -2.84 7.19 16.13
N PHE A 67 -1.69 7.56 15.58
CA PHE A 67 -1.53 8.83 14.85
C PHE A 67 -2.34 8.85 13.56
N THR A 68 -2.29 7.77 12.80
CA THR A 68 -3.03 7.63 11.52
C THR A 68 -4.51 7.41 11.70
N LYS A 69 -4.95 7.02 12.90
CA LYS A 69 -6.33 6.62 13.23
C LYS A 69 -6.83 5.50 12.31
N ASN A 70 -5.92 4.64 11.86
CA ASN A 70 -6.23 3.54 10.96
C ASN A 70 -5.83 2.22 11.61
N GLU A 71 -6.82 1.40 11.96
CA GLU A 71 -6.63 0.13 12.65
C GLU A 71 -5.81 -0.89 11.85
N ILE A 72 -5.76 -0.76 10.53
CA ILE A 72 -5.00 -1.68 9.68
C ILE A 72 -3.48 -1.47 9.76
N VAL A 73 -3.05 -0.29 10.19
CA VAL A 73 -1.63 0.07 10.22
C VAL A 73 -0.89 -0.81 11.22
N PHE A 74 -1.50 -1.16 12.35
CA PHE A 74 -0.88 -2.00 13.37
C PHE A 74 -0.47 -3.39 12.85
N PRO A 75 -1.40 -4.22 12.31
CA PRO A 75 -1.04 -5.55 11.83
C PRO A 75 -0.12 -5.52 10.59
N LEU A 76 -0.26 -4.53 9.68
CA LEU A 76 0.66 -4.37 8.56
C LEU A 76 2.08 -4.00 9.02
N CYS A 77 2.20 -3.08 9.98
CA CYS A 77 3.47 -2.68 10.58
C CYS A 77 4.15 -3.86 11.30
N CYS A 78 3.39 -4.63 12.09
CA CYS A 78 3.92 -5.81 12.78
C CYS A 78 4.49 -6.84 11.79
N GLY A 79 3.80 -7.08 10.68
CA GLY A 79 4.25 -7.99 9.62
C GLY A 79 5.22 -7.39 8.59
N ASN A 80 5.60 -6.11 8.75
CA ASN A 80 6.25 -5.29 7.73
C ASN A 80 5.69 -5.50 6.30
N LYS A 81 4.37 -5.67 6.20
CA LYS A 81 3.69 -5.80 4.92
C LYS A 81 3.71 -4.44 4.23
N GLU A 82 3.92 -4.45 2.91
CA GLU A 82 3.96 -3.22 2.10
C GLU A 82 4.97 -2.17 2.61
N LYS A 83 6.01 -2.60 3.34
CA LYS A 83 7.00 -1.71 4.00
C LYS A 83 6.37 -0.71 4.98
N VAL A 84 5.20 -1.03 5.53
CA VAL A 84 4.48 -0.14 6.46
C VAL A 84 5.30 0.15 7.71
N ARG A 85 6.20 -0.74 8.14
CA ARG A 85 7.09 -0.46 9.28
C ARG A 85 8.05 0.69 8.99
N ASP A 86 8.70 0.65 7.82
CA ASP A 86 9.63 1.69 7.38
C ASP A 86 8.89 3.02 7.18
N TRP A 87 7.69 2.95 6.59
CA TRP A 87 6.81 4.10 6.47
C TRP A 87 6.44 4.71 7.84
N CYS A 88 6.09 3.89 8.83
CA CYS A 88 5.79 4.35 10.18
C CYS A 88 6.99 5.02 10.86
N GLN A 89 8.22 4.52 10.65
CA GLN A 89 9.43 5.18 11.18
C GLN A 89 9.60 6.57 10.58
N ASN A 90 9.48 6.68 9.25
CA ASN A 90 9.63 7.96 8.56
C ASN A 90 8.51 8.94 8.91
N PHE A 91 7.27 8.48 8.94
CA PHE A 91 6.09 9.30 9.23
C PHE A 91 6.14 9.88 10.64
N LEU A 92 6.49 9.06 11.64
CA LEU A 92 6.59 9.51 13.03
C LEU A 92 7.88 10.32 13.31
N GLY A 93 8.93 10.11 12.53
CA GLY A 93 10.19 10.85 12.62
C GLY A 93 10.21 12.15 11.83
N TYR A 94 9.14 12.45 11.07
CA TYR A 94 9.06 13.67 10.28
C TYR A 94 8.90 14.90 11.18
N VAL A 95 9.82 15.86 11.02
CA VAL A 95 9.80 17.17 11.66
C VAL A 95 9.65 18.23 10.57
N LEU A 96 8.76 19.21 10.77
CA LEU A 96 8.58 20.31 9.83
C LEU A 96 9.83 21.21 9.85
N PRO A 97 10.39 21.58 8.67
CA PRO A 97 11.44 22.58 8.62
C PRO A 97 10.89 23.94 9.10
N GLU A 98 11.69 24.65 9.90
CA GLU A 98 11.38 26.00 10.42
C GLU A 98 11.47 27.08 9.33
#